data_AF-A0A2W2BKK4-F1
#
_entry.id   AF-A0A2W2BKK4-F1
#
_cell.length_a   1.000
_cell.length_b   1.000
_cell.length_c   1.000
_cell.angle_alpha   90.00
_cell.angle_beta   90.00
_cell.angle_gamma   90.00
#
_symmetry.space_group_name_H-M   'P 1'
#
loop_
_entity.id
_entity.type
_entity.pdbx_description
1 polymer ?
#
loop_
_entity_poly.entity_id
_entity_poly.type
_entity_poly.pdbx_seq_one_letter_code
_entity_poly.pdbx_strand_id
1 'polypeptide(L)'
;PAPNPATDAQRELILLRAHLEFARDEAQRAAQFDQVPGIDQAIAEVEEAIAAEGLRGQVAPPHDGEASEGHRRKRSTRRRQDAPDLPRKKVERRTVGRVYTAPDGTEHRPSMWLSLTLDSYGRVLPDGTPVDPDTYDYRRAAWDAVHFARLLDRFWQNLRRCVGWNVQYAGCVEPQRRLAPHAHFAIRGTIPRTVLRQVAAATYHQVWWPPADKLVYSLDRPPVWDDNRGAWVNPDTRKPLPSWDDALNLIDANPDAKPAHVVRFGRQVHAEGVTPGTVHAQRTIGYITKYITKNAADCHKTDTDRQRDHLDRLWQQLRITPCNERCANWLLYGIQPKKAHGRLQAGRCKGKVHQRATLGIGGRRVLVSRDWSGKTLADHRADARAWVRNLLGISTGAEDAKPAGPDQPAAYAWELARPDDAGIPPLQHRLLRALSQRAQWRAALLAARDRATTALTTVDRPTS
;
A
#
# COMPACT_ATOMS: atom_id res chain seq x y z
N PRO A 1 -1.92 -17.16 21.45
CA PRO A 1 -1.31 -16.82 22.75
C PRO A 1 -1.73 -15.42 23.21
N ALA A 2 -2.16 -15.29 24.46
CA ALA A 2 -2.27 -13.98 25.10
C ALA A 2 -0.86 -13.35 25.21
N PRO A 3 -0.73 -12.02 25.21
CA PRO A 3 0.57 -11.38 25.44
C PRO A 3 1.10 -11.80 26.81
N ASN A 4 2.41 -12.06 26.90
CA ASN A 4 3.07 -12.30 28.17
C ASN A 4 2.90 -11.07 29.08
N PRO A 5 2.79 -11.26 30.40
CA PRO A 5 2.77 -10.14 31.34
C PRO A 5 4.05 -9.31 31.19
N ALA A 6 3.92 -7.99 31.38
CA ALA A 6 5.07 -7.09 31.32
C ALA A 6 6.07 -7.42 32.43
N THR A 7 7.36 -7.43 32.06
CA THR A 7 8.48 -7.63 33.00
C THR A 7 8.63 -6.41 33.92
N ASP A 8 9.37 -6.55 35.02
CA ASP A 8 9.58 -5.43 35.95
C ASP A 8 10.39 -4.30 35.29
N ALA A 9 11.41 -4.63 34.49
CA ALA A 9 12.16 -3.66 33.68
C ALA A 9 11.25 -2.87 32.72
N GLN A 10 10.30 -3.55 32.06
CA GLN A 10 9.30 -2.89 31.20
C GLN A 10 8.38 -1.94 32.00
N ARG A 11 8.02 -2.29 33.24
CA ARG A 11 7.20 -1.42 34.09
C ARG A 11 7.98 -0.21 34.58
N GLU A 12 9.24 -0.39 34.96
CA GLU A 12 10.13 0.69 35.40
C GLU A 12 10.38 1.72 34.30
N LEU A 13 10.61 1.28 33.07
CA LEU A 13 10.76 2.19 31.92
C LEU A 13 9.48 3.00 31.64
N ILE A 14 8.31 2.37 31.75
CA ILE A 14 7.02 3.06 31.60
C ILE A 14 6.80 4.09 32.71
N LEU A 15 7.15 3.75 33.95
CA LEU A 15 7.10 4.67 35.09
C LEU A 15 8.06 5.85 34.91
N LEU A 16 9.30 5.59 34.49
CA LEU A 16 10.28 6.63 34.21
C LEU A 16 9.80 7.57 33.08
N ARG A 17 9.23 7.01 32.01
CA ARG A 17 8.61 7.78 30.93
C ARG A 17 7.49 8.69 31.45
N ALA A 18 6.68 8.21 32.39
CA ALA A 18 5.60 9.00 33.00
C ALA A 18 6.14 10.12 33.91
N HIS A 19 7.22 9.87 34.66
CA HIS A 19 7.88 10.91 35.47
C HIS A 19 8.48 12.02 34.61
N LEU A 20 9.09 11.68 33.47
CA LEU A 20 9.60 12.68 32.52
C LEU A 20 8.48 13.51 31.89
N GLU A 21 7.31 12.90 31.64
CA GLU A 21 6.13 13.64 31.17
C GLU A 21 5.64 14.66 32.21
N PHE A 22 5.59 14.25 33.48
CA PHE A 22 5.22 15.13 34.58
C PHE A 22 6.23 16.28 34.75
N ALA A 23 7.52 15.97 34.75
CA ALA A 23 8.58 16.98 34.87
C ALA A 23 8.54 18.00 33.71
N ARG A 24 8.22 17.54 32.50
CA ARG A 24 8.05 18.42 31.34
C ARG A 24 6.89 19.38 31.50
N ASP A 25 5.73 18.88 31.93
CA ASP A 25 4.53 19.71 32.17
C ASP A 25 4.73 20.69 33.33
N GLU A 26 5.44 20.27 34.38
CA GLU A 26 5.82 21.15 35.50
C GLU A 26 6.77 22.26 35.03
N ALA A 27 7.81 21.94 34.25
CA ALA A 27 8.71 22.93 33.67
C ALA A 27 7.98 23.94 32.77
N GLN A 28 6.98 23.48 31.99
CA GLN A 28 6.13 24.36 31.20
C GLN A 28 5.25 25.27 32.06
N ARG A 29 4.59 24.74 33.10
CA ARG A 29 3.75 25.52 34.02
C ARG A 29 4.54 26.52 34.86
N ALA A 30 5.77 26.18 35.22
CA ALA A 30 6.70 27.05 35.95
C ALA A 30 7.46 28.03 35.04
N ALA A 31 7.19 28.04 33.72
CA ALA A 31 7.86 28.85 32.71
C ALA A 31 9.40 28.65 32.62
N GLN A 32 9.88 27.45 32.97
CA GLN A 32 11.28 27.02 32.89
C GLN A 32 11.58 26.39 31.53
N PHE A 33 11.40 27.17 30.46
CA PHE A 33 11.48 26.68 29.08
C PHE A 33 12.88 26.19 28.67
N ASP A 34 13.92 26.64 29.36
CA ASP A 34 15.30 26.23 29.19
C ASP A 34 15.55 24.74 29.55
N GLN A 35 14.72 24.17 30.43
CA GLN A 35 14.82 22.77 30.84
C GLN A 35 14.08 21.80 29.91
N VAL A 36 13.10 22.30 29.15
CA VAL A 36 12.23 21.48 28.28
C VAL A 36 13.02 20.67 27.23
N PRO A 37 14.03 21.23 26.52
CA PRO A 37 14.80 20.46 25.53
C PRO A 37 15.57 19.27 26.13
N GLY A 38 16.10 19.42 27.35
CA GLY A 38 16.79 18.33 28.05
C GLY A 38 15.83 17.22 28.47
N ILE A 39 14.63 17.59 28.92
CA ILE A 39 13.58 16.63 29.26
C ILE A 39 13.06 15.92 28.00
N ASP A 40 12.91 16.63 26.88
CA ASP A 40 12.51 16.05 25.59
C ASP A 40 13.54 15.04 25.07
N GLN A 41 14.84 15.33 25.25
CA GLN A 41 15.91 14.37 24.94
C GLN A 41 15.81 13.12 25.83
N ALA A 42 15.64 13.28 27.15
CA ALA A 42 15.49 12.16 28.07
C ALA A 42 14.25 11.30 27.75
N ILE A 43 13.15 11.92 27.32
CA ILE A 43 11.94 11.22 26.85
C ILE A 43 12.28 10.34 25.64
N ALA A 44 13.03 10.86 24.67
CA ALA A 44 13.43 10.11 23.48
C ALA A 44 14.31 8.89 23.82
N GLU A 45 15.25 9.07 24.74
CA GLU A 45 16.15 7.99 25.21
C GLU A 45 15.36 6.88 25.93
N VAL A 46 14.37 7.23 26.76
CA VAL A 46 13.52 6.24 27.44
C VAL A 46 12.59 5.52 26.46
N GLU A 47 12.02 6.20 25.45
CA GLU A 47 11.22 5.54 24.40
C GLU A 47 12.07 4.55 23.57
N GLU A 48 13.34 4.86 23.32
CA GLU A 48 14.28 3.93 22.68
C GLU A 48 14.55 2.71 23.55
N ALA A 49 14.75 2.89 24.86
CA ALA A 49 14.91 1.79 25.82
C ALA A 49 13.65 0.90 25.91
N ILE A 50 12.45 1.51 25.91
CA ILE A 50 11.16 0.80 25.88
C ILE A 50 11.05 -0.08 24.62
N ALA A 51 11.46 0.45 23.46
CA ALA A 51 11.46 -0.28 22.20
C ALA A 51 12.48 -1.43 22.22
N ALA A 52 13.66 -1.22 22.84
CA ALA A 52 14.69 -2.24 23.00
C ALA A 52 14.24 -3.41 23.88
N GLU A 53 13.46 -3.14 24.93
CA GLU A 53 12.80 -4.15 25.79
C GLU A 53 11.64 -4.90 25.10
N GLY A 54 11.39 -4.62 23.81
CA GLY A 54 10.45 -5.36 22.99
C GLY A 54 8.98 -4.95 23.17
N LEU A 55 8.70 -3.87 23.89
CA LEU A 55 7.36 -3.27 23.92
C LEU A 55 7.02 -2.65 22.56
N ARG A 56 5.81 -2.91 22.07
CA ARG A 56 5.34 -2.41 20.77
C ARG A 56 4.40 -1.24 20.95
N GLY A 57 4.64 -0.18 20.19
CA GLY A 57 3.84 1.04 20.20
C GLY A 57 4.63 2.23 20.73
N GLN A 58 3.99 3.38 20.83
CA GLN A 58 4.50 4.55 21.55
C GLN A 58 3.65 4.73 22.80
N VAL A 59 4.29 5.06 23.92
CA VAL A 59 3.57 5.26 25.20
C VAL A 59 2.70 6.52 25.11
N ALA A 60 3.25 7.58 24.51
CA ALA A 60 2.56 8.84 24.25
C ALA A 60 3.00 9.44 22.90
N PRO A 61 2.21 10.38 22.33
CA PRO A 61 2.64 11.16 21.17
C PRO A 61 3.95 11.94 21.47
N PRO A 62 4.78 12.23 20.47
CA PRO A 62 6.00 12.99 20.67
C PRO A 62 5.71 14.49 20.84
N HIS A 63 6.67 15.20 21.42
CA HIS A 63 6.57 16.60 21.86
C HIS A 63 7.15 17.62 20.90
N ASP A 64 7.86 17.14 19.88
CA ASP A 64 8.27 17.99 18.77
C ASP A 64 7.01 18.55 18.10
N GLY A 65 6.93 19.87 17.93
CA GLY A 65 5.79 20.58 17.36
C GLY A 65 5.38 20.16 15.94
N GLU A 66 5.93 19.06 15.39
CA GLU A 66 5.41 18.35 14.23
C GLU A 66 4.32 17.31 14.58
N ALA A 67 4.10 17.02 15.86
CA ALA A 67 2.97 16.22 16.34
C ALA A 67 1.75 17.08 16.65
N SER A 68 1.09 17.53 15.57
CA SER A 68 -0.38 17.45 15.51
C SER A 68 -1.16 18.09 16.68
N GLU A 69 -1.07 19.42 16.84
CA GLU A 69 -2.18 20.22 17.40
C GLU A 69 -3.48 20.07 16.58
N GLY A 70 -3.48 19.32 15.48
CA GLY A 70 -4.71 18.81 14.93
C GLY A 70 -5.22 17.66 15.79
N HIS A 71 -6.31 17.87 16.55
CA HIS A 71 -7.33 16.82 16.63
C HIS A 71 -7.43 16.19 15.25
N ARG A 72 -7.06 14.90 15.10
CA ARG A 72 -7.05 14.20 13.80
C ARG A 72 -8.25 14.67 13.00
N ARG A 73 -8.04 15.49 11.96
CA ARG A 73 -9.11 16.25 11.29
C ARG A 73 -10.26 15.29 10.94
N LYS A 74 -11.30 15.26 11.76
CA LYS A 74 -12.42 14.31 11.66
C LYS A 74 -13.45 14.93 10.75
N ARG A 75 -13.22 14.88 9.44
CA ARG A 75 -14.25 15.30 8.50
C ARG A 75 -15.35 14.25 8.46
N SER A 76 -16.55 14.64 8.91
CA SER A 76 -17.76 13.86 8.67
C SER A 76 -17.97 13.77 7.17
N THR A 77 -17.64 12.62 6.58
CA THR A 77 -17.94 12.37 5.17
C THR A 77 -19.41 12.05 5.09
N ARG A 78 -20.26 13.07 4.96
CA ARG A 78 -21.72 12.92 4.87
C ARG A 78 -22.03 11.79 3.89
N ARG A 79 -22.78 10.79 4.36
CA ARG A 79 -23.16 9.65 3.53
C ARG A 79 -23.98 10.20 2.36
N ARG A 80 -23.63 9.79 1.14
CA ARG A 80 -24.41 10.21 -0.04
C ARG A 80 -25.74 9.45 -0.05
N GLN A 81 -26.82 10.15 -0.36
CA GLN A 81 -28.16 9.59 -0.41
C GLN A 81 -28.47 8.83 -1.70
N ASP A 82 -27.64 8.99 -2.73
CA ASP A 82 -27.79 8.32 -4.03
C ASP A 82 -27.15 6.92 -4.07
N ALA A 83 -26.52 6.48 -2.98
CA ALA A 83 -25.92 5.16 -2.87
C ALA A 83 -26.90 4.17 -2.21
N PRO A 84 -27.13 2.98 -2.80
CA PRO A 84 -28.01 1.98 -2.21
C PRO A 84 -27.66 1.64 -0.76
N ASP A 85 -28.68 1.33 0.03
CA ASP A 85 -28.49 0.79 1.37
C ASP A 85 -27.98 -0.65 1.31
N LEU A 86 -26.97 -0.92 2.13
CA LEU A 86 -26.41 -2.26 2.29
C LEU A 86 -26.78 -2.79 3.67
N PRO A 87 -27.18 -4.07 3.78
CA PRO A 87 -27.37 -4.69 5.08
C PRO A 87 -26.04 -4.68 5.85
N ARG A 88 -26.11 -4.52 7.16
CA ARG A 88 -24.94 -4.56 8.05
C ARG A 88 -25.09 -5.73 9.01
N LYS A 89 -24.26 -6.74 8.83
CA LYS A 89 -24.17 -7.92 9.68
C LYS A 89 -22.99 -7.80 10.62
N LYS A 90 -23.09 -8.40 11.81
CA LYS A 90 -21.94 -8.61 12.70
C LYS A 90 -20.93 -9.50 11.97
N VAL A 91 -19.66 -9.10 11.96
CA VAL A 91 -18.61 -9.83 11.24
C VAL A 91 -18.05 -10.93 12.14
N GLU A 92 -18.30 -12.18 11.77
CA GLU A 92 -17.75 -13.36 12.43
C GLU A 92 -16.25 -13.51 12.14
N ARG A 93 -15.50 -14.06 13.11
CA ARG A 93 -14.07 -14.35 12.98
C ARG A 93 -13.79 -15.62 12.15
N ARG A 94 -14.49 -15.80 11.04
CA ARG A 94 -14.22 -16.87 10.06
C ARG A 94 -13.71 -16.30 8.74
N THR A 95 -12.81 -17.05 8.10
CA THR A 95 -12.09 -16.66 6.89
C THR A 95 -12.42 -17.52 5.68
N VAL A 96 -13.36 -18.46 5.84
CA VAL A 96 -13.85 -19.36 4.78
C VAL A 96 -15.37 -19.27 4.71
N GLY A 97 -15.90 -19.36 3.48
CA GLY A 97 -17.33 -19.38 3.21
C GLY A 97 -18.02 -20.67 3.68
N ARG A 98 -19.29 -20.81 3.28
CA ARG A 98 -20.14 -21.96 3.64
C ARG A 98 -19.67 -23.25 2.96
N VAL A 99 -19.76 -24.35 3.69
CA VAL A 99 -19.66 -25.72 3.17
C VAL A 99 -21.06 -26.19 2.75
N TYR A 100 -21.16 -26.82 1.59
CA TYR A 100 -22.40 -27.41 1.07
C TYR A 100 -22.27 -28.92 1.08
N THR A 101 -23.28 -29.61 1.57
CA THR A 101 -23.34 -31.07 1.55
C THR A 101 -24.28 -31.49 0.42
N ALA A 102 -23.77 -32.28 -0.52
CA ALA A 102 -24.58 -32.86 -1.58
C ALA A 102 -25.44 -34.03 -1.02
N PRO A 103 -26.49 -34.47 -1.74
CA PRO A 103 -27.37 -35.55 -1.29
C PRO A 103 -26.64 -36.88 -1.02
N ASP A 104 -25.48 -37.09 -1.64
CA ASP A 104 -24.60 -38.25 -1.46
C ASP A 104 -23.68 -38.14 -0.22
N GLY A 105 -23.80 -37.06 0.55
CA GLY A 105 -22.95 -36.77 1.71
C GLY A 105 -21.64 -36.06 1.39
N THR A 106 -21.33 -35.81 0.11
CA THR A 106 -20.07 -35.14 -0.28
C THR A 106 -20.08 -33.67 0.12
N GLU A 107 -19.04 -33.23 0.84
CA GLU A 107 -18.86 -31.83 1.19
C GLU A 107 -18.12 -31.04 0.11
N HIS A 108 -18.72 -29.93 -0.32
CA HIS A 108 -18.15 -29.00 -1.29
C HIS A 108 -17.93 -27.61 -0.68
N ARG A 109 -16.75 -27.04 -0.96
CA ARG A 109 -16.37 -25.67 -0.59
C ARG A 109 -16.11 -24.84 -1.84
N PRO A 110 -17.16 -24.45 -2.58
CA PRO A 110 -17.01 -23.65 -3.78
C PRO A 110 -16.43 -22.27 -3.45
N SER A 111 -15.57 -21.80 -4.34
CA SER A 111 -15.02 -20.45 -4.32
C SER A 111 -15.72 -19.60 -5.38
N MET A 112 -15.30 -18.36 -5.54
CA MET A 112 -15.85 -17.49 -6.56
C MET A 112 -14.81 -16.64 -7.24
N TRP A 113 -15.00 -16.41 -8.53
CA TRP A 113 -14.32 -15.40 -9.30
C TRP A 113 -15.15 -14.12 -9.34
N LEU A 114 -14.48 -12.97 -9.15
CA LEU A 114 -15.09 -11.64 -9.22
C LEU A 114 -14.21 -10.72 -10.08
N SER A 115 -14.82 -10.06 -11.06
CA SER A 115 -14.20 -8.98 -11.82
C SER A 115 -14.94 -7.66 -11.56
N LEU A 116 -14.19 -6.62 -11.19
CA LEU A 116 -14.69 -5.28 -10.86
C LEU A 116 -14.04 -4.23 -11.76
N THR A 117 -14.85 -3.62 -12.61
CA THR A 117 -14.38 -2.65 -13.60
C THR A 117 -14.75 -1.22 -13.20
N LEU A 118 -13.89 -0.25 -13.48
CA LEU A 118 -14.27 1.16 -13.51
C LEU A 118 -15.26 1.45 -14.65
N ASP A 119 -15.86 2.63 -14.65
CA ASP A 119 -16.81 3.06 -15.67
C ASP A 119 -16.15 3.29 -17.04
N SER A 120 -16.96 3.65 -18.04
CA SER A 120 -16.45 4.18 -19.31
C SER A 120 -16.22 5.68 -19.23
N TYR A 121 -15.26 6.19 -20.00
CA TYR A 121 -14.94 7.62 -20.11
C TYR A 121 -15.25 8.19 -21.50
N GLY A 122 -15.88 7.39 -22.35
CA GLY A 122 -16.25 7.70 -23.73
C GLY A 122 -16.51 6.41 -24.51
N ARG A 123 -16.98 6.54 -25.76
CA ARG A 123 -17.13 5.37 -26.64
C ARG A 123 -15.74 4.91 -27.09
N VAL A 124 -15.50 3.60 -27.10
CA VAL A 124 -14.24 3.00 -27.55
C VAL A 124 -14.45 2.06 -28.74
N LEU A 125 -13.42 1.94 -29.58
CA LEU A 125 -13.34 0.97 -30.65
C LEU A 125 -13.03 -0.44 -30.12
N PRO A 126 -13.14 -1.48 -30.97
CA PRO A 126 -12.78 -2.85 -30.59
C PRO A 126 -11.35 -2.98 -30.07
N ASP A 127 -10.41 -2.14 -30.53
CA ASP A 127 -9.02 -2.14 -30.09
C ASP A 127 -8.78 -1.50 -28.71
N GLY A 128 -9.82 -0.88 -28.13
CA GLY A 128 -9.80 -0.21 -26.83
C GLY A 128 -9.57 1.29 -26.88
N THR A 129 -9.21 1.85 -28.04
CA THR A 129 -8.97 3.29 -28.20
C THR A 129 -10.29 4.07 -28.25
N PRO A 130 -10.34 5.34 -27.83
CA PRO A 130 -11.54 6.16 -27.92
C PRO A 130 -11.96 6.34 -29.37
N VAL A 131 -13.26 6.28 -29.67
CA VAL A 131 -13.80 6.58 -31.01
C VAL A 131 -13.40 7.99 -31.42
N ASP A 132 -13.59 8.94 -30.50
CA ASP A 132 -13.12 10.32 -30.58
C ASP A 132 -12.24 10.62 -29.34
N PRO A 133 -10.91 10.80 -29.53
CA PRO A 133 -10.00 11.15 -28.46
C PRO A 133 -10.23 12.51 -27.82
N ASP A 134 -10.88 13.46 -28.49
CA ASP A 134 -11.03 14.84 -27.97
C ASP A 134 -12.21 14.96 -27.01
N THR A 135 -13.23 14.09 -27.17
CA THR A 135 -14.38 14.00 -26.25
C THR A 135 -14.22 12.93 -25.16
N TYR A 136 -13.14 12.13 -25.19
CA TYR A 136 -12.86 11.14 -24.16
C TYR A 136 -12.40 11.81 -22.86
N ASP A 137 -13.05 11.48 -21.74
CA ASP A 137 -12.78 12.09 -20.44
C ASP A 137 -11.53 11.49 -19.78
N TYR A 138 -10.36 11.88 -20.30
CA TYR A 138 -9.06 11.49 -19.74
C TYR A 138 -8.87 11.99 -18.31
N ARG A 139 -9.48 13.13 -17.97
CA ARG A 139 -9.41 13.69 -16.63
C ARG A 139 -10.03 12.74 -15.63
N ARG A 140 -11.28 12.33 -15.83
CA ARG A 140 -11.95 11.35 -14.97
C ARG A 140 -11.21 10.01 -14.99
N ALA A 141 -10.73 9.58 -16.16
CA ALA A 141 -9.94 8.35 -16.27
C ALA A 141 -8.69 8.34 -15.37
N ALA A 142 -7.93 9.44 -15.36
CA ALA A 142 -6.74 9.59 -14.53
C ALA A 142 -7.10 9.65 -13.04
N TRP A 143 -8.12 10.43 -12.67
CA TRP A 143 -8.57 10.56 -11.28
C TRP A 143 -9.12 9.24 -10.71
N ASP A 144 -9.93 8.51 -11.48
CA ASP A 144 -10.44 7.20 -11.10
C ASP A 144 -9.30 6.18 -10.96
N ALA A 145 -8.32 6.20 -11.87
CA ALA A 145 -7.17 5.30 -11.79
C ALA A 145 -6.31 5.51 -10.53
N VAL A 146 -5.98 6.78 -10.22
CA VAL A 146 -5.22 7.16 -9.02
C VAL A 146 -5.91 6.68 -7.73
N HIS A 147 -7.25 6.75 -7.69
CA HIS A 147 -8.03 6.44 -6.50
C HIS A 147 -8.60 5.02 -6.47
N PHE A 148 -8.32 4.21 -7.48
CA PHE A 148 -8.88 2.86 -7.62
C PHE A 148 -8.56 1.95 -6.43
N ALA A 149 -7.34 2.02 -5.89
CA ALA A 149 -6.97 1.23 -4.71
C ALA A 149 -7.85 1.56 -3.49
N ARG A 150 -8.18 2.84 -3.28
CA ARG A 150 -9.07 3.27 -2.20
C ARG A 150 -10.50 2.82 -2.43
N LEU A 151 -10.96 2.78 -3.69
CA LEU A 151 -12.26 2.22 -4.04
C LEU A 151 -12.32 0.72 -3.69
N LEU A 152 -11.30 -0.05 -4.04
CA LEU A 152 -11.19 -1.47 -3.70
C LEU A 152 -11.17 -1.71 -2.18
N ASP A 153 -10.42 -0.90 -1.42
CA ASP A 153 -10.42 -0.98 0.05
C ASP A 153 -11.84 -0.82 0.62
N ARG A 154 -12.61 0.14 0.10
CA ARG A 154 -14.01 0.36 0.50
C ARG A 154 -14.91 -0.79 0.09
N PHE A 155 -14.71 -1.35 -1.10
CA PHE A 155 -15.47 -2.51 -1.57
C PHE A 155 -15.35 -3.68 -0.59
N TRP A 156 -14.13 -4.05 -0.19
CA TRP A 156 -13.92 -5.16 0.73
C TRP A 156 -14.47 -4.89 2.14
N GLN A 157 -14.37 -3.65 2.63
CA GLN A 157 -14.98 -3.26 3.89
C GLN A 157 -16.51 -3.41 3.84
N ASN A 158 -17.14 -2.91 2.78
CA ASN A 158 -18.58 -2.98 2.59
C ASN A 158 -19.04 -4.43 2.40
N LEU A 159 -18.32 -5.21 1.60
CA LEU A 159 -18.63 -6.61 1.36
C LEU A 159 -18.62 -7.40 2.66
N ARG A 160 -17.55 -7.31 3.47
CA ARG A 160 -17.45 -8.00 4.77
C ARG A 160 -18.59 -7.66 5.72
N ARG A 161 -18.96 -6.38 5.79
CA ARG A 161 -20.12 -5.92 6.59
C ARG A 161 -21.45 -6.44 6.04
N CYS A 162 -21.59 -6.52 4.72
CA CYS A 162 -22.79 -7.03 4.06
C CYS A 162 -22.99 -8.53 4.25
N VAL A 163 -21.91 -9.32 4.16
CA VAL A 163 -21.96 -10.78 4.24
C VAL A 163 -21.78 -11.33 5.66
N GLY A 164 -21.18 -10.57 6.57
CA GLY A 164 -21.04 -10.95 7.99
C GLY A 164 -19.85 -11.85 8.32
N TRP A 165 -18.81 -11.91 7.47
CA TRP A 165 -17.59 -12.68 7.76
C TRP A 165 -16.35 -12.05 7.12
N ASN A 166 -15.16 -12.46 7.59
CA ASN A 166 -13.88 -11.94 7.12
C ASN A 166 -13.51 -12.53 5.76
N VAL A 167 -14.18 -12.06 4.71
CA VAL A 167 -13.93 -12.44 3.31
C VAL A 167 -12.44 -12.32 2.98
N GLN A 168 -11.86 -13.45 2.59
CA GLN A 168 -10.49 -13.56 2.09
C GLN A 168 -10.49 -13.66 0.57
N TYR A 169 -9.51 -13.02 -0.05
CA TYR A 169 -9.37 -12.95 -1.50
C TYR A 169 -7.90 -12.96 -1.91
N ALA A 170 -7.65 -13.44 -3.11
CA ALA A 170 -6.40 -13.25 -3.84
C ALA A 170 -6.74 -12.78 -5.24
N GLY A 171 -6.01 -11.81 -5.77
CA GLY A 171 -6.35 -11.24 -7.06
C GLY A 171 -5.28 -10.38 -7.66
N CYS A 172 -5.57 -9.86 -8.85
CA CYS A 172 -4.70 -8.99 -9.61
C CYS A 172 -5.46 -7.77 -10.13
N VAL A 173 -4.73 -6.67 -10.32
CA VAL A 173 -5.19 -5.48 -11.03
C VAL A 173 -4.53 -5.48 -12.40
N GLU A 174 -5.32 -5.27 -13.44
CA GLU A 174 -4.84 -5.12 -14.81
C GLU A 174 -5.64 -4.01 -15.49
N PRO A 175 -4.99 -3.16 -16.28
CA PRO A 175 -5.69 -2.22 -17.14
C PRO A 175 -6.40 -2.95 -18.29
N GLN A 176 -7.68 -2.61 -18.51
CA GLN A 176 -8.46 -3.14 -19.64
C GLN A 176 -7.94 -2.59 -20.98
N ARG A 177 -8.47 -3.07 -22.12
CA ARG A 177 -8.13 -2.55 -23.46
C ARG A 177 -8.19 -1.02 -23.57
N ARG A 178 -9.11 -0.37 -22.84
CA ARG A 178 -9.26 1.09 -22.74
C ARG A 178 -8.39 1.77 -21.68
N LEU A 179 -7.37 1.08 -21.19
CA LEU A 179 -6.42 1.50 -20.15
C LEU A 179 -7.01 1.71 -18.73
N ALA A 180 -8.34 1.69 -18.58
CA ALA A 180 -9.01 1.78 -17.28
C ALA A 180 -8.64 0.59 -16.37
N PRO A 181 -8.26 0.84 -15.10
CA PRO A 181 -8.03 -0.24 -14.14
C PRO A 181 -9.23 -1.19 -13.98
N HIS A 182 -8.91 -2.47 -13.96
CA HIS A 182 -9.83 -3.59 -13.75
C HIS A 182 -9.19 -4.51 -12.71
N ALA A 183 -9.98 -5.03 -11.77
CA ALA A 183 -9.49 -5.99 -10.79
C ALA A 183 -10.21 -7.33 -10.89
N HIS A 184 -9.45 -8.40 -10.73
CA HIS A 184 -9.90 -9.78 -10.76
C HIS A 184 -9.53 -10.48 -9.45
N PHE A 185 -10.48 -11.17 -8.83
CA PHE A 185 -10.31 -11.78 -7.51
C PHE A 185 -10.91 -13.17 -7.44
N ALA A 186 -10.14 -14.11 -6.90
CA ALA A 186 -10.65 -15.34 -6.33
C ALA A 186 -11.01 -15.08 -4.86
N ILE A 187 -12.24 -15.44 -4.49
CA ILE A 187 -12.82 -15.28 -3.14
C ILE A 187 -12.99 -16.67 -2.51
N ARG A 188 -12.59 -16.81 -1.24
CA ARG A 188 -12.73 -18.05 -0.46
C ARG A 188 -14.14 -18.33 0.02
N GLY A 189 -15.05 -18.57 -0.90
CA GLY A 189 -16.43 -18.90 -0.59
C GLY A 189 -17.38 -18.39 -1.65
N THR A 190 -18.66 -18.62 -1.41
CA THR A 190 -19.75 -18.17 -2.28
C THR A 190 -20.55 -17.04 -1.63
N ILE A 191 -20.97 -16.11 -2.47
CA ILE A 191 -21.72 -14.89 -2.17
C ILE A 191 -22.72 -14.71 -3.32
N PRO A 192 -24.00 -14.41 -3.06
CA PRO A 192 -24.95 -14.19 -4.15
C PRO A 192 -24.50 -13.10 -5.12
N ARG A 193 -24.64 -13.33 -6.43
CA ARG A 193 -24.26 -12.33 -7.47
C ARG A 193 -24.99 -11.00 -7.29
N THR A 194 -26.24 -11.05 -6.84
CA THR A 194 -27.05 -9.86 -6.50
C THR A 194 -26.41 -9.03 -5.40
N VAL A 195 -25.92 -9.66 -4.34
CA VAL A 195 -25.19 -9.00 -3.24
C VAL A 195 -23.92 -8.34 -3.76
N LEU A 196 -23.13 -9.02 -4.59
CA LEU A 196 -21.91 -8.44 -5.15
C LEU A 196 -22.19 -7.20 -6.02
N ARG A 197 -23.23 -7.26 -6.87
CA ARG A 197 -23.67 -6.11 -7.68
C ARG A 197 -24.15 -4.95 -6.81
N GLN A 198 -24.94 -5.23 -5.79
CA GLN A 198 -25.42 -4.22 -4.83
C GLN A 198 -24.26 -3.56 -4.08
N VAL A 199 -23.32 -4.35 -3.57
CA VAL A 199 -22.14 -3.84 -2.87
C VAL A 199 -21.27 -2.98 -3.80
N ALA A 200 -21.04 -3.42 -5.04
CA ALA A 200 -20.31 -2.63 -6.03
C ALA A 200 -21.01 -1.30 -6.33
N ALA A 201 -22.33 -1.32 -6.58
CA ALA A 201 -23.13 -0.12 -6.85
C ALA A 201 -23.16 0.86 -5.67
N ALA A 202 -23.18 0.37 -4.43
CA ALA A 202 -23.15 1.18 -3.22
C ALA A 202 -21.74 1.64 -2.81
N THR A 203 -20.68 1.14 -3.45
CA THR A 203 -19.30 1.46 -3.09
C THR A 203 -18.81 2.67 -3.87
N TYR A 204 -18.36 3.68 -3.13
CA TYR A 204 -17.73 4.88 -3.65
C TYR A 204 -16.60 5.33 -2.73
N HIS A 205 -15.68 6.14 -3.26
CA HIS A 205 -14.69 6.86 -2.44
C HIS A 205 -14.72 8.35 -2.79
N GLN A 206 -14.94 9.18 -1.76
CA GLN A 206 -14.93 10.64 -1.87
C GLN A 206 -13.54 11.17 -1.53
N VAL A 207 -13.00 12.00 -2.44
CA VAL A 207 -11.71 12.65 -2.30
C VAL A 207 -11.94 14.07 -1.81
N TRP A 208 -11.81 14.25 -0.50
CA TRP A 208 -11.96 15.56 0.15
C TRP A 208 -10.63 16.30 0.17
N TRP A 209 -10.19 16.66 -1.02
CA TRP A 209 -9.00 17.47 -1.25
C TRP A 209 -9.41 18.85 -1.76
N PRO A 210 -8.47 19.81 -1.78
CA PRO A 210 -8.71 21.09 -2.41
C PRO A 210 -9.17 20.96 -3.86
N PRO A 211 -9.89 21.98 -4.39
CA PRO A 211 -10.31 22.00 -5.78
C PRO A 211 -9.11 21.81 -6.73
N ALA A 212 -9.29 20.92 -7.70
CA ALA A 212 -8.26 20.59 -8.68
C ALA A 212 -8.87 20.39 -10.07
N ASP A 213 -9.95 21.12 -10.37
CA ASP A 213 -10.68 21.10 -11.63
C ASP A 213 -9.95 21.86 -12.74
N LYS A 214 -9.21 22.92 -12.40
CA LYS A 214 -8.46 23.75 -13.35
C LYS A 214 -7.03 23.96 -12.90
N LEU A 215 -6.10 23.89 -13.87
CA LEU A 215 -4.71 24.28 -13.63
C LEU A 215 -4.65 25.81 -13.46
N VAL A 216 -4.00 26.26 -12.40
CA VAL A 216 -3.69 27.68 -12.17
C VAL A 216 -2.37 28.06 -12.84
N TYR A 217 -1.43 27.10 -12.89
CA TYR A 217 -0.12 27.26 -13.49
C TYR A 217 0.11 26.22 -14.59
N SER A 218 0.79 26.64 -15.67
CA SER A 218 1.28 25.72 -16.70
C SER A 218 2.58 25.05 -16.26
N LEU A 219 2.97 23.99 -16.96
CA LEU A 219 4.26 23.33 -16.74
C LEU A 219 5.44 24.24 -17.11
N ASP A 220 5.25 25.17 -18.04
CA ASP A 220 6.28 26.09 -18.52
C ASP A 220 6.44 27.31 -17.61
N ARG A 221 5.42 27.63 -16.80
CA ARG A 221 5.43 28.73 -15.85
C ARG A 221 4.91 28.28 -14.47
N PRO A 222 5.64 27.37 -13.79
CA PRO A 222 5.24 26.88 -12.48
C PRO A 222 5.50 27.94 -11.38
N PRO A 223 4.91 27.76 -10.19
CA PRO A 223 5.32 28.49 -8.99
C PRO A 223 6.82 28.37 -8.73
N VAL A 224 7.39 29.37 -8.05
CA VAL A 224 8.81 29.42 -7.70
C VAL A 224 8.99 29.27 -6.19
N TRP A 225 10.08 28.63 -5.78
CA TRP A 225 10.44 28.52 -4.37
C TRP A 225 11.10 29.81 -3.90
N ASP A 226 10.67 30.32 -2.75
CA ASP A 226 11.29 31.44 -2.04
C ASP A 226 12.00 30.89 -0.80
N ASP A 227 13.34 30.84 -0.86
CA ASP A 227 14.18 30.30 0.23
C ASP A 227 14.07 31.13 1.52
N ASN A 228 13.85 32.44 1.41
CA ASN A 228 13.73 33.31 2.58
C ASN A 228 12.44 33.03 3.35
N ARG A 229 11.36 32.69 2.63
CA ARG A 229 10.04 32.39 3.21
C ARG A 229 9.82 30.91 3.50
N GLY A 230 10.67 30.03 2.95
CA GLY A 230 10.44 28.59 2.99
C GLY A 230 9.10 28.20 2.35
N ALA A 231 8.69 28.88 1.28
CA ALA A 231 7.37 28.72 0.68
C ALA A 231 7.40 28.79 -0.85
N TRP A 232 6.45 28.12 -1.49
CA TRP A 232 6.17 28.32 -2.91
C TRP A 232 5.34 29.57 -3.12
N VAL A 233 5.75 30.40 -4.08
CA VAL A 233 5.12 31.69 -4.40
C VAL A 233 4.69 31.76 -5.86
N ASN A 234 3.69 32.60 -6.13
CA ASN A 234 3.33 32.98 -7.48
C ASN A 234 4.55 33.62 -8.19
N PRO A 235 4.90 33.20 -9.42
CA PRO A 235 6.10 33.69 -10.11
C PRO A 235 6.06 35.20 -10.39
N ASP A 236 4.88 35.79 -10.54
CA ASP A 236 4.68 37.18 -10.93
C ASP A 236 4.48 38.08 -9.72
N THR A 237 3.56 37.71 -8.83
CA THR A 237 3.20 38.54 -7.68
C THR A 237 4.09 38.30 -6.47
N ARG A 238 4.89 37.21 -6.47
CA ARG A 238 5.69 36.74 -5.33
C ARG A 238 4.88 36.54 -4.04
N LYS A 239 3.56 36.39 -4.17
CA LYS A 239 2.67 36.08 -3.04
C LYS A 239 2.74 34.57 -2.74
N PRO A 240 2.81 34.16 -1.46
CA PRO A 240 2.84 32.75 -1.09
C PRO A 240 1.54 32.06 -1.52
N LEU A 241 1.67 30.83 -1.99
CA LEU A 241 0.54 29.96 -2.25
C LEU A 241 -0.08 29.50 -0.92
N PRO A 242 -1.41 29.28 -0.85
CA PRO A 242 -2.04 28.65 0.30
C PRO A 242 -1.36 27.32 0.67
N SER A 243 -1.16 27.10 1.96
CA SER A 243 -0.67 25.80 2.44
C SER A 243 -1.74 24.72 2.25
N TRP A 244 -1.33 23.45 2.35
CA TRP A 244 -2.27 22.33 2.34
C TRP A 244 -3.35 22.47 3.41
N ASP A 245 -2.98 22.92 4.60
CA ASP A 245 -3.91 23.05 5.71
C ASP A 245 -4.83 24.26 5.57
N ASP A 246 -4.36 25.37 5.01
CA ASP A 246 -5.21 26.52 4.62
C ASP A 246 -6.24 26.09 3.60
N ALA A 247 -5.80 25.36 2.57
CA ALA A 247 -6.68 24.87 1.52
C ALA A 247 -7.74 23.90 2.08
N LEU A 248 -7.40 23.08 3.08
CA LEU A 248 -8.38 22.23 3.75
C LEU A 248 -9.31 23.00 4.69
N ASN A 249 -8.82 24.03 5.39
CA ASN A 249 -9.61 24.94 6.22
C ASN A 249 -10.70 25.64 5.40
N LEU A 250 -10.38 26.08 4.18
CA LEU A 250 -11.37 26.66 3.25
C LEU A 250 -12.50 25.68 2.91
N ILE A 251 -12.21 24.39 2.82
CA ILE A 251 -13.23 23.37 2.59
C ILE A 251 -14.05 23.12 3.85
N ASP A 252 -13.42 23.09 5.03
CA ASP A 252 -14.11 22.88 6.31
C ASP A 252 -15.03 24.07 6.66
N ALA A 253 -14.63 25.30 6.30
CA ALA A 253 -15.43 26.51 6.50
C ALA A 253 -16.62 26.63 5.54
N ASN A 254 -16.63 25.86 4.45
CA ASN A 254 -17.70 25.91 3.45
C ASN A 254 -18.74 24.79 3.70
N PRO A 255 -19.96 25.11 4.15
CA PRO A 255 -21.00 24.10 4.41
C PRO A 255 -21.46 23.36 3.14
N ASP A 256 -21.30 23.98 1.98
CA ASP A 256 -21.67 23.44 0.66
C ASP A 256 -20.49 22.81 -0.09
N ALA A 257 -19.36 22.63 0.61
CA ALA A 257 -18.18 21.99 0.05
C ALA A 257 -18.52 20.64 -0.60
N LYS A 258 -18.02 20.43 -1.81
CA LYS A 258 -18.12 19.16 -2.54
C LYS A 258 -16.75 18.46 -2.55
N PRO A 259 -16.70 17.12 -2.57
CA PRO A 259 -15.45 16.42 -2.77
C PRO A 259 -14.86 16.78 -4.14
N ALA A 260 -13.54 16.94 -4.22
CA ALA A 260 -12.83 17.22 -5.46
C ALA A 260 -13.03 16.11 -6.50
N HIS A 261 -13.23 14.87 -6.06
CA HIS A 261 -13.53 13.74 -6.92
C HIS A 261 -14.34 12.66 -6.19
N VAL A 262 -15.17 11.91 -6.93
CA VAL A 262 -15.88 10.73 -6.43
C VAL A 262 -15.66 9.59 -7.41
N VAL A 263 -14.92 8.57 -6.97
CA VAL A 263 -14.66 7.36 -7.76
C VAL A 263 -15.68 6.27 -7.43
N ARG A 264 -16.14 5.54 -8.46
CA ARG A 264 -17.15 4.47 -8.42
C ARG A 264 -16.78 3.34 -9.37
N PHE A 265 -17.33 2.15 -9.13
CA PHE A 265 -17.30 1.09 -10.15
C PHE A 265 -18.29 1.39 -11.29
N GLY A 266 -17.98 0.88 -12.47
CA GLY A 266 -18.91 0.85 -13.58
C GLY A 266 -20.05 -0.15 -13.34
N ARG A 267 -21.00 -0.18 -14.27
CA ARG A 267 -22.15 -1.11 -14.22
C ARG A 267 -21.75 -2.58 -14.34
N GLN A 268 -20.58 -2.85 -14.92
CA GLN A 268 -20.11 -4.21 -15.19
C GLN A 268 -19.48 -4.83 -13.94
N VAL A 269 -20.16 -5.84 -13.41
CA VAL A 269 -19.66 -6.72 -12.34
C VAL A 269 -19.87 -8.15 -12.81
N HIS A 270 -18.76 -8.86 -13.00
CA HIS A 270 -18.77 -10.24 -13.44
C HIS A 270 -18.43 -11.16 -12.28
N ALA A 271 -19.27 -12.16 -12.03
CA ALA A 271 -19.09 -13.08 -10.91
C ALA A 271 -19.44 -14.52 -11.31
N GLU A 272 -18.54 -15.45 -11.06
CA GLU A 272 -18.65 -16.86 -11.43
C GLU A 272 -18.29 -17.77 -10.26
N GLY A 273 -19.06 -18.85 -10.08
CA GLY A 273 -18.70 -19.89 -9.11
C GLY A 273 -17.50 -20.68 -9.60
N VAL A 274 -16.57 -20.99 -8.69
CA VAL A 274 -15.36 -21.77 -8.99
C VAL A 274 -15.39 -23.05 -8.16
N THR A 275 -15.61 -24.18 -8.83
CA THR A 275 -15.64 -25.50 -8.20
C THR A 275 -14.24 -26.11 -8.16
N PRO A 276 -13.76 -26.58 -6.98
CA PRO A 276 -12.47 -27.27 -6.87
C PRO A 276 -12.34 -28.46 -7.83
N GLY A 277 -11.11 -28.76 -8.27
CA GLY A 277 -10.83 -29.91 -9.15
C GLY A 277 -11.22 -29.73 -10.62
N THR A 278 -11.83 -28.61 -11.01
CA THR A 278 -12.27 -28.36 -12.40
C THR A 278 -11.21 -27.67 -13.25
N VAL A 279 -11.30 -27.81 -14.58
CA VAL A 279 -10.51 -27.04 -15.55
C VAL A 279 -10.70 -25.53 -15.36
N HIS A 280 -11.91 -25.09 -15.01
CA HIS A 280 -12.19 -23.69 -14.74
C HIS A 280 -11.44 -23.18 -13.50
N ALA A 281 -11.33 -23.97 -12.43
CA ALA A 281 -10.52 -23.62 -11.26
C ALA A 281 -9.03 -23.48 -11.63
N GLN A 282 -8.49 -24.40 -12.44
CA GLN A 282 -7.09 -24.31 -12.90
C GLN A 282 -6.85 -23.06 -13.75
N ARG A 283 -7.76 -22.72 -14.67
CA ARG A 283 -7.70 -21.48 -15.46
C ARG A 283 -7.73 -20.24 -14.57
N THR A 284 -8.58 -20.23 -13.56
CA THR A 284 -8.73 -19.14 -12.59
C THR A 284 -7.44 -18.92 -11.79
N ILE A 285 -6.85 -20.00 -11.28
CA ILE A 285 -5.57 -19.98 -10.57
C ILE A 285 -4.47 -19.47 -11.51
N GLY A 286 -4.35 -20.05 -12.70
CA GLY A 286 -3.39 -19.64 -13.73
C GLY A 286 -3.49 -18.17 -14.10
N TYR A 287 -4.71 -17.63 -14.16
CA TYR A 287 -4.92 -16.21 -14.45
C TYR A 287 -4.38 -15.31 -13.34
N ILE A 288 -4.64 -15.60 -12.06
CA ILE A 288 -4.09 -14.78 -10.96
C ILE A 288 -2.56 -14.93 -10.90
N THR A 289 -2.06 -16.17 -10.97
CA THR A 289 -0.63 -16.45 -10.79
C THR A 289 0.22 -15.89 -11.92
N LYS A 290 -0.33 -15.77 -13.15
CA LYS A 290 0.29 -15.07 -14.29
C LYS A 290 0.80 -13.67 -13.92
N TYR A 291 0.17 -12.98 -12.97
CA TYR A 291 0.54 -11.60 -12.60
C TYR A 291 1.44 -11.50 -11.37
N ILE A 292 1.81 -12.63 -10.76
CA ILE A 292 2.79 -12.65 -9.66
C ILE A 292 4.18 -12.27 -10.17
N THR A 293 4.54 -12.69 -11.39
CA THR A 293 5.88 -12.49 -11.96
C THR A 293 5.95 -11.39 -13.02
N LYS A 294 4.81 -10.90 -13.53
CA LYS A 294 4.78 -9.85 -14.55
C LYS A 294 4.89 -8.45 -13.96
N ASN A 295 5.72 -7.59 -14.58
CA ASN A 295 5.79 -6.19 -14.21
C ASN A 295 4.47 -5.48 -14.54
N ALA A 296 4.10 -4.47 -13.75
CA ALA A 296 3.02 -3.55 -14.09
C ALA A 296 3.34 -2.76 -15.38
N ALA A 297 4.62 -2.58 -15.72
CA ALA A 297 5.07 -1.95 -16.96
C ALA A 297 4.69 -2.71 -18.24
N ASP A 298 4.54 -4.04 -18.17
CA ASP A 298 4.45 -4.90 -19.36
C ASP A 298 3.00 -5.24 -19.75
N CYS A 299 2.01 -4.50 -19.23
CA CYS A 299 0.59 -4.80 -19.47
C CYS A 299 0.10 -4.35 -20.85
N HIS A 300 0.76 -3.35 -21.44
CA HIS A 300 0.30 -2.70 -22.65
C HIS A 300 1.28 -2.97 -23.78
N LYS A 301 0.85 -3.80 -24.72
CA LYS A 301 1.43 -3.79 -26.06
C LYS A 301 0.59 -2.83 -26.90
N THR A 302 1.19 -1.72 -27.27
CA THR A 302 0.60 -0.76 -28.21
C THR A 302 1.05 -1.15 -29.61
N ASP A 303 0.18 -1.82 -30.34
CA ASP A 303 0.49 -2.36 -31.66
C ASP A 303 0.28 -1.31 -32.76
N THR A 304 -0.55 -0.29 -32.52
CA THR A 304 -0.89 0.79 -33.47
C THR A 304 -0.54 2.19 -32.95
N ASP A 305 -0.40 3.17 -33.85
CA ASP A 305 -0.21 4.59 -33.47
C ASP A 305 -1.37 5.12 -32.63
N ARG A 306 -2.61 4.77 -33.01
CA ARG A 306 -3.80 5.16 -32.25
C ARG A 306 -3.77 4.68 -30.79
N GLN A 307 -3.26 3.48 -30.55
CA GLN A 307 -3.08 2.95 -29.20
C GLN A 307 -1.95 3.66 -28.44
N ARG A 308 -0.86 4.04 -29.13
CA ARG A 308 0.21 4.86 -28.56
C ARG A 308 -0.30 6.24 -28.16
N ASP A 309 -1.05 6.91 -29.03
CA ASP A 309 -1.64 8.23 -28.79
C ASP A 309 -2.65 8.21 -27.64
N HIS A 310 -3.49 7.17 -27.57
CA HIS A 310 -4.43 7.00 -26.46
C HIS A 310 -3.70 6.86 -25.12
N LEU A 311 -2.63 6.06 -25.08
CA LEU A 311 -1.80 5.90 -23.90
C LEU A 311 -1.10 7.21 -23.52
N ASP A 312 -0.61 7.95 -24.52
CA ASP A 312 0.06 9.23 -24.34
C ASP A 312 -0.87 10.27 -23.74
N ARG A 313 -2.09 10.40 -24.26
CA ARG A 313 -3.10 11.32 -23.73
C ARG A 313 -3.46 10.99 -22.29
N LEU A 314 -3.66 9.71 -21.95
CA LEU A 314 -3.90 9.30 -20.56
C LEU A 314 -2.71 9.60 -19.66
N TRP A 315 -1.49 9.29 -20.12
CA TRP A 315 -0.28 9.57 -19.35
C TRP A 315 -0.06 11.07 -19.14
N GLN A 316 -0.26 11.90 -20.17
CA GLN A 316 -0.18 13.36 -20.07
C GLN A 316 -1.12 13.88 -18.99
N GLN A 317 -2.36 13.37 -18.94
CA GLN A 317 -3.30 13.74 -17.89
C GLN A 317 -2.87 13.24 -16.50
N LEU A 318 -2.34 12.01 -16.40
CA LEU A 318 -1.81 11.48 -15.14
C LEU A 318 -0.63 12.29 -14.61
N ARG A 319 0.22 12.85 -15.48
CA ARG A 319 1.38 13.68 -15.07
C ARG A 319 0.99 14.91 -14.28
N ILE A 320 -0.19 15.48 -14.52
CA ILE A 320 -0.67 16.72 -13.88
C ILE A 320 -1.76 16.45 -12.83
N THR A 321 -2.28 15.23 -12.74
CA THR A 321 -3.29 14.85 -11.75
C THR A 321 -2.64 14.72 -10.37
N PRO A 322 -3.16 15.32 -9.28
CA PRO A 322 -2.63 15.09 -7.93
C PRO A 322 -2.87 13.65 -7.46
N CYS A 323 -1.87 13.01 -6.86
CA CYS A 323 -1.98 11.61 -6.43
C CYS A 323 -2.10 11.37 -4.92
N ASN A 324 -1.72 12.35 -4.11
CA ASN A 324 -1.85 12.36 -2.65
C ASN A 324 -1.59 13.79 -2.13
N GLU A 325 -1.78 14.00 -0.83
CA GLU A 325 -1.55 15.29 -0.13
C GLU A 325 -0.14 15.87 -0.26
N ARG A 326 0.88 15.04 -0.54
CA ARG A 326 2.29 15.46 -0.70
C ARG A 326 2.71 15.57 -2.17
N CYS A 327 1.76 15.41 -3.11
CA CYS A 327 2.07 15.38 -4.53
C CYS A 327 2.54 16.76 -5.01
N ALA A 328 3.71 16.83 -5.66
CA ALA A 328 4.25 18.08 -6.22
C ALA A 328 3.31 18.74 -7.25
N ASN A 329 2.38 17.99 -7.84
CA ASN A 329 1.43 18.52 -8.80
C ASN A 329 0.41 19.49 -8.18
N TRP A 330 0.26 19.53 -6.85
CA TRP A 330 -0.55 20.55 -6.18
C TRP A 330 -0.09 21.98 -6.50
N LEU A 331 1.20 22.17 -6.79
CA LEU A 331 1.74 23.44 -7.23
C LEU A 331 1.08 23.96 -8.51
N LEU A 332 0.69 23.06 -9.43
CA LEU A 332 -0.02 23.45 -10.65
C LEU A 332 -1.44 23.96 -10.38
N TYR A 333 -2.02 23.60 -9.23
CA TYR A 333 -3.33 24.06 -8.75
C TYR A 333 -3.21 25.22 -7.76
N GLY A 334 -2.01 25.78 -7.61
CA GLY A 334 -1.75 26.91 -6.72
C GLY A 334 -1.81 26.58 -5.25
N ILE A 335 -1.50 25.33 -4.88
CA ILE A 335 -1.52 24.88 -3.49
C ILE A 335 -0.16 24.28 -3.13
N GLN A 336 0.36 24.63 -1.97
CA GLN A 336 1.55 23.98 -1.45
C GLN A 336 1.18 22.58 -0.95
N PRO A 337 1.80 21.51 -1.45
CA PRO A 337 1.55 20.18 -0.94
C PRO A 337 1.97 20.07 0.53
N LYS A 338 1.40 19.10 1.25
CA LYS A 338 1.78 18.83 2.64
C LYS A 338 3.27 18.48 2.72
N LYS A 339 3.99 19.09 3.66
CA LYS A 339 5.46 19.03 3.80
C LYS A 339 6.18 19.52 2.52
N ALA A 340 5.74 20.66 1.99
CA ALA A 340 6.37 21.31 0.84
C ALA A 340 7.84 21.69 1.12
N HIS A 341 8.70 21.59 0.10
CA HIS A 341 10.09 22.01 0.15
C HIS A 341 10.59 22.43 -1.24
N GLY A 342 11.69 23.19 -1.34
CA GLY A 342 12.20 23.73 -2.61
C GLY A 342 12.62 22.69 -3.66
N ARG A 343 12.93 21.45 -3.28
CA ARG A 343 13.26 20.38 -4.23
C ARG A 343 12.05 19.77 -4.96
N LEU A 344 10.82 20.19 -4.67
CA LEU A 344 9.64 19.72 -5.40
C LEU A 344 9.62 20.35 -6.80
N GLN A 345 9.10 19.61 -7.78
CA GLN A 345 8.96 20.11 -9.15
C GLN A 345 7.54 19.81 -9.64
N ALA A 346 6.81 20.86 -10.01
CA ALA A 346 5.48 20.75 -10.57
C ALA A 346 5.50 19.86 -11.84
N GLY A 347 4.55 18.92 -11.95
CA GLY A 347 4.48 17.97 -13.07
C GLY A 347 5.49 16.82 -13.01
N ARG A 348 6.32 16.73 -11.97
CA ARG A 348 7.39 15.72 -11.81
C ARG A 348 7.32 15.00 -10.47
N CYS A 349 6.11 14.69 -10.01
CA CYS A 349 5.95 13.87 -8.81
C CYS A 349 6.56 12.46 -9.02
N LYS A 350 7.39 12.02 -8.07
CA LYS A 350 8.06 10.70 -8.08
C LYS A 350 7.13 9.51 -7.80
N GLY A 351 5.84 9.77 -7.54
CA GLY A 351 4.85 8.73 -7.27
C GLY A 351 4.72 7.76 -8.44
N LYS A 352 4.63 6.46 -8.14
CA LYS A 352 4.51 5.42 -9.17
C LYS A 352 3.37 5.67 -10.15
N VAL A 353 2.27 6.26 -9.69
CA VAL A 353 1.07 6.56 -10.52
C VAL A 353 1.36 7.46 -11.73
N HIS A 354 2.41 8.29 -11.70
CA HIS A 354 2.76 9.21 -12.79
C HIS A 354 3.71 8.58 -13.81
N GLN A 355 4.23 7.38 -13.53
CA GLN A 355 5.08 6.66 -14.47
C GLN A 355 4.22 6.17 -15.63
N ARG A 356 4.70 6.38 -16.86
CA ARG A 356 4.06 5.87 -18.08
C ARG A 356 3.76 4.37 -18.00
N ALA A 357 4.68 3.62 -17.38
CA ALA A 357 4.59 2.19 -17.19
C ALA A 357 3.42 1.73 -16.29
N THR A 358 2.91 2.56 -15.38
CA THR A 358 1.92 2.13 -14.38
C THR A 358 0.50 2.63 -14.66
N LEU A 359 0.35 3.61 -15.55
CA LEU A 359 -0.92 4.24 -15.94
C LEU A 359 -1.87 4.49 -14.75
N GLY A 360 -1.35 5.12 -13.69
CA GLY A 360 -2.15 5.48 -12.52
C GLY A 360 -2.20 4.41 -11.42
N ILE A 361 -1.69 3.20 -11.66
CA ILE A 361 -1.66 2.13 -10.66
C ILE A 361 -0.43 2.29 -9.75
N GLY A 362 -0.61 2.96 -8.61
CA GLY A 362 0.47 3.25 -7.67
C GLY A 362 0.81 2.10 -6.70
N GLY A 363 -0.10 1.14 -6.57
CA GLY A 363 -0.03 0.05 -5.61
C GLY A 363 0.61 -1.24 -6.13
N ARG A 364 0.48 -2.31 -5.34
CA ARG A 364 0.85 -3.66 -5.79
C ARG A 364 -0.21 -4.16 -6.77
N ARG A 365 0.25 -4.82 -7.83
CA ARG A 365 -0.61 -5.41 -8.85
C ARG A 365 -1.36 -6.64 -8.31
N VAL A 366 -0.68 -7.45 -7.52
CA VAL A 366 -1.26 -8.59 -6.83
C VAL A 366 -1.76 -8.14 -5.45
N LEU A 367 -3.04 -8.39 -5.20
CA LEU A 367 -3.74 -8.01 -3.98
C LEU A 367 -4.22 -9.28 -3.28
N VAL A 368 -3.59 -9.58 -2.15
CA VAL A 368 -3.93 -10.74 -1.33
C VAL A 368 -4.36 -10.24 0.04
N SER A 369 -5.49 -10.76 0.53
CA SER A 369 -5.96 -10.45 1.88
C SER A 369 -4.99 -10.99 2.93
N ARG A 370 -4.85 -10.26 4.04
CA ARG A 370 -3.84 -10.56 5.08
C ARG A 370 -3.91 -11.99 5.59
N ASP A 371 -5.12 -12.48 5.85
CA ASP A 371 -5.33 -13.80 6.45
C ASP A 371 -5.55 -14.89 5.39
N TRP A 372 -5.15 -14.63 4.13
CA TRP A 372 -5.25 -15.62 3.06
C TRP A 372 -4.40 -16.85 3.36
N SER A 373 -3.12 -16.68 3.69
CA SER A 373 -2.27 -17.81 4.05
C SER A 373 -2.56 -18.34 5.45
N GLY A 374 -3.20 -17.54 6.31
CA GLY A 374 -3.25 -17.78 7.75
C GLY A 374 -1.88 -17.65 8.43
N LYS A 375 -0.85 -17.20 7.70
CA LYS A 375 0.54 -17.09 8.15
C LYS A 375 0.93 -15.63 8.43
N THR A 376 1.74 -15.43 9.45
CA THR A 376 2.37 -14.14 9.77
C THR A 376 3.56 -13.87 8.85
N LEU A 377 4.11 -12.65 8.91
CA LEU A 377 5.37 -12.34 8.22
C LEU A 377 6.55 -13.15 8.75
N ALA A 378 6.54 -13.51 10.04
CA ALA A 378 7.56 -14.36 10.64
C ALA A 378 7.48 -15.77 10.05
N ASP A 379 6.27 -16.33 9.96
CA ASP A 379 6.04 -17.65 9.36
C ASP A 379 6.47 -17.66 7.88
N HIS A 380 6.16 -16.63 7.12
CA HIS A 380 6.62 -16.52 5.73
C HIS A 380 8.15 -16.42 5.60
N ARG A 381 8.83 -15.73 6.54
CA ARG A 381 10.30 -15.69 6.58
C ARG A 381 10.88 -17.06 6.95
N ALA A 382 10.25 -17.75 7.89
CA ALA A 382 10.65 -19.11 8.30
C ALA A 382 10.47 -20.10 7.14
N ASP A 383 9.33 -20.09 6.45
CA ASP A 383 9.08 -20.89 5.25
C ASP A 383 10.13 -20.63 4.17
N ALA A 384 10.41 -19.35 3.88
CA ALA A 384 11.39 -18.97 2.86
C ALA A 384 12.79 -19.44 3.23
N ARG A 385 13.17 -19.32 4.51
CA ARG A 385 14.46 -19.80 5.03
C ARG A 385 14.55 -21.33 4.96
N ALA A 386 13.51 -22.03 5.37
CA ALA A 386 13.43 -23.49 5.28
C ALA A 386 13.52 -23.97 3.82
N TRP A 387 12.81 -23.31 2.91
CA TRP A 387 12.90 -23.61 1.48
C TRP A 387 14.30 -23.37 0.91
N VAL A 388 14.95 -22.24 1.24
CA VAL A 388 16.34 -21.98 0.82
C VAL A 388 17.30 -23.01 1.41
N ARG A 389 17.17 -23.36 2.70
CA ARG A 389 18.00 -24.39 3.34
C ARG A 389 17.85 -25.73 2.64
N ASN A 390 16.61 -26.18 2.40
CA ASN A 390 16.33 -27.43 1.69
C ASN A 390 16.90 -27.41 0.28
N LEU A 391 16.72 -26.31 -0.47
CA LEU A 391 17.26 -26.18 -1.83
C LEU A 391 18.79 -26.21 -1.85
N LEU A 392 19.45 -25.69 -0.81
CA LEU A 392 20.91 -25.69 -0.68
C LEU A 392 21.45 -26.97 -0.03
N GLY A 393 20.60 -27.90 0.41
CA GLY A 393 21.02 -29.10 1.13
C GLY A 393 21.60 -28.81 2.53
N ILE A 394 21.26 -27.66 3.11
CA ILE A 394 21.75 -27.24 4.43
C ILE A 394 20.82 -27.80 5.49
N SER A 395 21.22 -28.91 6.12
CA SER A 395 20.51 -29.57 7.22
C SER A 395 20.84 -28.99 8.60
N THR A 396 21.88 -28.16 8.71
CA THR A 396 22.35 -27.53 9.95
C THR A 396 22.67 -26.06 9.73
N GLY A 397 22.08 -25.17 10.53
CA GLY A 397 22.37 -23.73 10.56
C GLY A 397 22.99 -23.29 11.88
N ALA A 398 23.40 -22.02 11.97
CA ALA A 398 23.98 -21.42 13.18
C ALA A 398 23.07 -21.48 14.43
N GLU A 399 21.75 -21.69 14.25
CA GLU A 399 20.79 -21.89 15.34
C GLU A 399 20.70 -23.36 15.79
N ASP A 400 21.18 -24.30 14.98
CA ASP A 400 21.28 -25.73 15.30
C ASP A 400 22.64 -26.07 15.94
N ALA A 401 23.54 -25.08 16.04
CA ALA A 401 24.73 -25.17 16.86
C ALA A 401 24.27 -25.29 18.32
N LYS A 402 24.68 -26.37 19.00
CA LYS A 402 24.43 -26.50 20.44
C LYS A 402 24.96 -25.22 21.12
N PRO A 403 24.14 -24.49 21.90
CA PRO A 403 24.68 -23.44 22.74
C PRO A 403 25.78 -24.05 23.60
N ALA A 404 26.90 -23.34 23.72
CA ALA A 404 27.94 -23.73 24.67
C ALA A 404 27.27 -23.88 26.04
N GLY A 405 27.54 -25.00 26.73
CA GLY A 405 26.91 -25.28 28.02
C GLY A 405 27.22 -24.18 29.04
N PRO A 406 26.42 -24.06 30.11
CA PRO A 406 26.56 -23.00 31.12
C PRO A 406 27.95 -22.93 31.80
N ASP A 407 28.79 -23.96 31.66
CA ASP A 407 30.16 -24.04 32.20
C ASP A 407 31.28 -23.73 31.19
N GLN A 408 30.96 -23.18 30.01
CA GLN A 408 31.97 -22.67 29.08
C GLN A 408 31.88 -21.15 28.99
N PRO A 409 32.85 -20.39 29.54
CA PRO A 409 32.90 -18.96 29.32
C PRO A 409 33.03 -18.72 27.81
N ALA A 410 32.12 -17.92 27.24
CA ALA A 410 32.25 -17.50 25.85
C ALA A 410 33.56 -16.70 25.75
N ALA A 411 34.58 -17.27 25.11
CA ALA A 411 35.91 -16.64 24.95
C ALA A 411 35.84 -15.31 24.18
N TYR A 412 34.68 -14.99 23.59
CA TYR A 412 34.42 -13.80 22.80
C TYR A 412 33.02 -13.26 23.11
N ALA A 413 32.94 -11.97 23.43
CA ALA A 413 31.71 -11.21 23.43
C ALA A 413 31.54 -10.55 22.05
N TRP A 414 30.38 -10.72 21.42
CA TRP A 414 30.06 -10.09 20.14
C TRP A 414 29.17 -8.88 20.40
N GLU A 415 29.62 -7.70 19.98
CA GLU A 415 28.83 -6.47 20.03
C GLU A 415 28.47 -6.01 18.62
N LEU A 416 27.32 -5.34 18.49
CA LEU A 416 26.92 -4.71 17.23
C LEU A 416 27.82 -3.51 16.96
N ALA A 417 28.65 -3.63 15.93
CA ALA A 417 29.58 -2.60 15.55
C ALA A 417 28.84 -1.32 15.06
N ARG A 418 29.20 -0.16 15.63
CA ARG A 418 28.58 1.14 15.37
C ARG A 418 29.10 1.76 14.07
N PRO A 419 28.28 2.54 13.33
CA PRO A 419 28.67 3.05 12.01
C PRO A 419 29.98 3.84 11.95
N ASP A 420 30.43 4.38 13.09
CA ASP A 420 31.61 5.20 13.33
C ASP A 420 32.80 4.44 13.94
N ASP A 421 32.66 3.14 14.24
CA ASP A 421 33.76 2.33 14.75
C ASP A 421 34.94 2.29 13.75
N ALA A 422 36.16 2.51 14.25
CA ALA A 422 37.38 2.58 13.43
C ALA A 422 37.66 1.30 12.62
N GLY A 423 37.11 0.16 13.05
CA GLY A 423 37.20 -1.13 12.34
C GLY A 423 36.18 -1.32 11.23
N ILE A 424 35.21 -0.40 11.07
CA ILE A 424 34.16 -0.52 10.07
C ILE A 424 34.52 0.25 8.79
N PRO A 425 34.53 -0.42 7.62
CA PRO A 425 34.72 0.26 6.35
C PRO A 425 33.64 1.33 6.08
N PRO A 426 33.97 2.39 5.31
CA PRO A 426 33.01 3.40 4.89
C PRO A 426 31.72 2.81 4.32
N LEU A 427 30.59 3.50 4.52
CA LEU A 427 29.26 3.02 4.11
C LEU A 427 29.22 2.58 2.64
N GLN A 428 29.88 3.32 1.76
CA GLN A 428 29.95 3.02 0.33
C GLN A 428 30.58 1.65 0.07
N HIS A 429 31.66 1.31 0.78
CA HIS A 429 32.32 0.00 0.65
C HIS A 429 31.47 -1.13 1.22
N ARG A 430 30.77 -0.89 2.34
CA ARG A 430 29.81 -1.86 2.90
C ARG A 430 28.64 -2.11 1.94
N LEU A 431 28.13 -1.07 1.30
CA LEU A 431 27.09 -1.19 0.28
C LEU A 431 27.59 -1.98 -0.94
N LEU A 432 28.79 -1.72 -1.44
CA LEU A 432 29.39 -2.49 -2.55
C LEU A 432 29.59 -3.97 -2.18
N ARG A 433 30.05 -4.26 -0.96
CA ARG A 433 30.16 -5.63 -0.44
C ARG A 433 28.79 -6.31 -0.35
N ALA A 434 27.78 -5.63 0.17
CA ALA A 434 26.41 -6.16 0.26
C ALA A 434 25.79 -6.42 -1.13
N LEU A 435 26.07 -5.55 -2.11
CA LEU A 435 25.67 -5.77 -3.51
C LEU A 435 26.34 -7.00 -4.12
N SER A 436 27.64 -7.18 -3.90
CA SER A 436 28.39 -8.36 -4.34
C SER A 436 27.87 -9.64 -3.70
N GLN A 437 27.68 -9.66 -2.37
CA GLN A 437 27.08 -10.81 -1.66
C GLN A 437 25.68 -11.14 -2.19
N ARG A 438 24.85 -10.12 -2.44
CA ARG A 438 23.52 -10.32 -3.04
C ARG A 438 23.61 -10.92 -4.45
N ALA A 439 24.58 -10.51 -5.26
CA ALA A 439 24.81 -11.07 -6.59
C ALA A 439 25.25 -12.54 -6.51
N GLN A 440 26.19 -12.85 -5.61
CA GLN A 440 26.67 -14.21 -5.36
C GLN A 440 25.55 -15.13 -4.86
N TRP A 441 24.75 -14.70 -3.88
CA TRP A 441 23.58 -15.46 -3.41
C TRP A 441 22.56 -15.70 -4.50
N ARG A 442 22.32 -14.71 -5.37
CA ARG A 442 21.43 -14.88 -6.52
C ARG A 442 21.96 -15.92 -7.50
N ALA A 443 23.26 -15.88 -7.81
CA ALA A 443 23.90 -16.87 -8.67
C ALA A 443 23.84 -18.28 -8.07
N ALA A 444 24.15 -18.43 -6.78
CA ALA A 444 24.06 -19.69 -6.06
C ALA A 444 22.62 -20.26 -6.06
N LEU A 445 21.61 -19.40 -5.85
CA LEU A 445 20.21 -19.79 -5.90
C LEU A 445 19.78 -20.27 -7.29
N LEU A 446 20.21 -19.58 -8.35
CA LEU A 446 19.94 -19.98 -9.73
C LEU A 446 20.57 -21.34 -10.02
N ALA A 447 21.86 -21.52 -9.73
CA ALA A 447 22.54 -22.79 -9.93
C ALA A 447 21.90 -23.95 -9.13
N ALA A 448 21.43 -23.68 -7.90
CA ALA A 448 20.72 -24.68 -7.10
C ALA A 448 19.35 -25.06 -7.69
N ARG A 449 18.61 -24.07 -8.22
CA ARG A 449 17.36 -24.32 -8.96
C ARG A 449 17.58 -25.13 -10.23
N ASP A 450 18.64 -24.82 -10.98
CA ASP A 450 18.98 -25.55 -12.21
C ASP A 450 19.29 -27.01 -11.87
N ARG A 451 20.12 -27.27 -10.85
CA ARG A 451 20.39 -28.63 -10.35
C ARG A 451 19.13 -29.38 -9.91
N ALA A 452 18.25 -28.73 -9.15
CA ALA A 452 17.00 -29.33 -8.68
C ALA A 452 16.05 -29.66 -9.86
N THR A 453 16.01 -28.81 -10.88
CA THR A 453 15.21 -29.03 -12.09
C THR A 453 15.76 -30.20 -12.90
N THR A 454 17.09 -30.28 -13.08
CA THR A 454 17.75 -31.40 -13.75
C THR A 454 17.52 -32.72 -13.00
N ALA A 455 17.59 -32.72 -11.67
CA ALA A 455 17.34 -33.89 -10.84
C ALA A 455 15.89 -34.43 -10.98
N LEU A 456 14.90 -33.53 -11.08
CA LEU A 456 13.50 -33.91 -11.33
C LEU A 456 13.30 -34.53 -12.71
N THR A 457 13.96 -33.99 -13.76
CA THR A 457 13.88 -34.55 -15.11
C THR A 457 14.56 -35.91 -15.29
N THR A 458 15.54 -36.25 -14.44
CA THR A 458 16.20 -37.56 -14.46
C THR A 458 15.40 -38.68 -13.78
N VAL A 459 14.46 -38.36 -12.89
CA VAL A 459 13.62 -39.35 -12.19
C VAL A 459 12.42 -39.80 -13.03
N ASP A 460 11.95 -38.97 -13.97
CA ASP A 460 10.79 -39.26 -14.84
C ASP A 460 11.13 -40.02 -16.14
N ARG A 461 12.38 -40.48 -16.34
CA ARG A 461 12.71 -41.45 -17.40
C ARG A 461 12.69 -42.85 -16.79
N PRO A 462 11.70 -43.71 -17.12
CA PRO A 462 11.83 -45.12 -16.81
C PRO A 462 13.02 -45.65 -17.60
N THR A 463 13.99 -46.24 -16.91
CA THR A 463 14.97 -47.13 -17.52
C THR A 463 14.21 -48.27 -18.17
N SER A 464 14.33 -48.37 -19.49
CA SER A 464 13.81 -49.45 -20.33
C SER A 464 14.26 -50.83 -19.86
#